data_AF-A0A1Z1FD08-F1
#
_entry.id   AF-A0A1Z1FD08-F1
#
_cell.length_a   1.000
_cell.length_b   1.000
_cell.length_c   1.000
_cell.angle_alpha   90.00
_cell.angle_beta   90.00
_cell.angle_gamma   90.00
#
_symmetry.space_group_name_H-M   'P 1'
#
loop_
_entity.id
_entity.type
_entity.pdbx_description
1 polymer ?
#
loop_
_entity_poly.entity_id
_entity_poly.type
_entity_poly.pdbx_seq_one_letter_code
_entity_poly.pdbx_strand_id
1 'polypeptide(L)'
;MEKADRAIADWLGFEFPRVTSTALSEASKLDSDGFVSAVRAALPKREGLTPTQLRRLREAFAETAEPARQARIELLAHERSLAAMVERAYGLTDEEVALMWRTAPPRMPLAPPPGLDLSDDTGD
;
A
#
# COMPACT_ATOMS: atom_id res chain seq x y z
N MET A 1 -1.23 9.31 2.41
CA MET A 1 -1.40 7.85 2.55
C MET A 1 -0.81 7.37 3.87
N GLU A 2 0.52 7.39 4.04
CA GLU A 2 1.20 6.94 5.28
C GLU A 2 0.69 7.63 6.55
N LYS A 3 0.41 8.95 6.50
CA LYS A 3 -0.20 9.67 7.63
C LYS A 3 -1.56 9.10 8.06
N ALA A 4 -2.40 8.68 7.11
CA ALA A 4 -3.71 8.09 7.40
C ALA A 4 -3.57 6.66 7.95
N ASP A 5 -2.67 5.88 7.35
CA ASP A 5 -2.32 4.54 7.83
C ASP A 5 -1.78 4.58 9.28
N ARG A 6 -0.94 5.56 9.59
CA ARG A 6 -0.46 5.80 10.96
C ARG A 6 -1.60 6.19 11.89
N ALA A 7 -2.44 7.15 11.49
CA ALA A 7 -3.52 7.66 12.34
C ALA A 7 -4.53 6.56 12.72
N ILE A 8 -4.91 5.68 11.79
CA ILE A 8 -5.81 4.57 12.10
C ILE A 8 -5.14 3.47 12.91
N ALA A 9 -3.84 3.21 12.69
CA ALA A 9 -3.07 2.27 13.52
C ALA A 9 -2.93 2.76 14.97
N ASP A 10 -2.68 4.06 15.16
CA ASP A 10 -2.58 4.68 16.49
C ASP A 10 -3.94 4.63 17.20
N TRP A 11 -5.03 4.94 16.49
CA TRP A 11 -6.39 4.83 17.02
C TRP A 11 -6.75 3.37 17.40
N LEU A 12 -6.38 2.39 16.57
CA LEU A 12 -6.53 0.97 16.90
C LEU A 12 -5.73 0.58 18.14
N GLY A 13 -4.52 1.12 18.32
CA GLY A 13 -3.72 0.88 19.52
C GLY A 13 -4.38 1.38 20.81
N PHE A 14 -5.20 2.43 20.71
CA PHE A 14 -5.98 2.96 21.83
C PHE A 14 -7.26 2.15 22.11
N GLU A 15 -8.09 1.89 21.08
CA GLU A 15 -9.38 1.19 21.24
C GLU A 15 -9.23 -0.33 21.36
N PHE A 16 -8.19 -0.91 20.75
CA PHE A 16 -7.91 -2.35 20.71
C PHE A 16 -6.41 -2.63 20.95
N PRO A 17 -5.89 -2.42 22.16
CA PRO A 17 -4.44 -2.47 22.45
C PRO A 17 -3.74 -3.79 22.12
N ARG A 18 -4.49 -4.89 21.99
CA ARG A 18 -3.99 -6.22 21.67
C ARG A 18 -3.99 -6.55 20.17
N VAL A 19 -4.56 -5.67 19.34
CA VAL A 19 -4.72 -5.88 17.88
C VAL A 19 -3.56 -5.21 17.16
N THR A 20 -2.62 -6.02 16.66
CA THR A 20 -1.52 -5.55 15.81
C THR A 20 -1.31 -6.51 14.65
N SER A 21 -1.12 -5.99 13.44
CA SER A 21 -0.70 -6.78 12.27
C SER A 21 -0.14 -5.88 11.18
N THR A 22 0.68 -6.43 10.29
CA THR A 22 1.20 -5.71 9.12
C THR A 22 0.08 -5.18 8.22
N ALA A 23 -0.99 -5.96 8.04
CA ALA A 23 -2.14 -5.53 7.24
C ALA A 23 -2.82 -4.27 7.82
N LEU A 24 -2.89 -4.15 9.16
CA LEU A 24 -3.48 -2.99 9.83
C LEU A 24 -2.57 -1.77 9.80
N SER A 25 -1.26 -1.95 9.63
CA SER A 25 -0.32 -0.85 9.41
C SER A 25 -0.43 -0.23 8.01
N GLU A 26 -1.13 -0.89 7.09
CA GLU A 26 -1.37 -0.44 5.72
C GLU A 26 -2.87 -0.40 5.40
N ALA A 27 -3.68 0.05 6.36
CA ALA A 27 -5.14 -0.04 6.31
C ALA A 27 -5.76 0.57 5.03
N SER A 28 -5.19 1.62 4.46
CA SER A 28 -5.69 2.22 3.21
C SER A 28 -5.39 1.40 1.94
N LYS A 29 -4.71 0.24 2.06
CA LYS A 29 -4.69 -0.78 1.00
C LYS A 29 -5.88 -1.74 1.08
N LEU A 30 -6.62 -1.74 2.18
CA LEU A 30 -7.80 -2.58 2.41
C LEU A 30 -9.05 -1.80 2.05
N ASP A 31 -10.17 -2.50 1.85
CA ASP A 31 -11.51 -1.90 1.93
C ASP A 31 -12.09 -2.07 3.34
N SER A 32 -13.30 -1.53 3.59
CA SER A 32 -13.93 -1.56 4.93
C SER A 32 -14.10 -2.98 5.47
N ASP A 33 -14.47 -3.94 4.62
CA ASP A 33 -14.66 -5.34 5.03
C ASP A 33 -13.34 -6.05 5.26
N GLY A 34 -12.34 -5.81 4.40
CA GLY A 34 -10.98 -6.30 4.55
C GLY A 34 -10.32 -5.77 5.83
N PHE A 35 -10.55 -4.50 6.17
CA PHE A 35 -10.09 -3.91 7.42
C PHE A 35 -10.74 -4.59 8.64
N VAL A 36 -12.06 -4.74 8.66
CA VAL A 36 -12.78 -5.45 9.73
C VAL A 36 -12.30 -6.89 9.86
N SER A 37 -12.06 -7.58 8.74
CA SER A 37 -11.54 -8.93 8.70
C SER A 37 -10.13 -9.00 9.29
N ALA A 38 -9.26 -8.06 8.94
CA ALA A 38 -7.90 -7.95 9.48
C ALA A 38 -7.90 -7.69 11.00
N VAL A 39 -8.78 -6.82 11.49
CA VAL A 39 -8.96 -6.59 12.94
C VAL A 39 -9.44 -7.86 13.63
N ARG A 40 -10.44 -8.55 13.05
CA ARG A 40 -10.95 -9.81 13.60
C ARG A 40 -9.89 -10.92 13.64
N ALA A 41 -9.04 -11.00 12.62
CA ALA A 41 -7.95 -11.97 12.56
C ALA A 41 -6.85 -11.67 13.60
N ALA A 42 -6.64 -10.40 13.94
CA ALA A 42 -5.67 -9.96 14.94
C ALA A 42 -6.21 -10.03 16.39
N LEU A 43 -7.52 -10.23 16.58
CA LEU A 43 -8.12 -10.39 17.91
C LEU A 43 -7.81 -11.78 18.51
N PRO A 44 -7.67 -11.88 19.85
CA PRO A 44 -7.59 -13.17 20.53
C PRO A 44 -8.82 -14.04 20.23
N LYS A 45 -8.63 -15.37 20.07
CA LYS A 45 -9.67 -16.34 19.66
C LYS A 45 -10.97 -16.34 20.49
N ARG A 46 -10.97 -15.75 21.69
CA ARG A 46 -12.12 -15.66 22.60
C ARG A 46 -12.76 -14.28 22.66
N GLU A 47 -12.14 -13.26 22.05
CA GLU A 47 -12.67 -11.90 21.97
C GLU A 47 -13.38 -11.72 20.63
N GLY A 48 -14.69 -11.50 20.70
CA GLY A 48 -15.51 -11.14 19.53
C GLY A 48 -15.70 -9.63 19.42
N LEU A 49 -16.00 -9.17 18.21
CA LEU A 49 -16.46 -7.80 17.99
C LEU A 49 -17.96 -7.69 18.27
N THR A 50 -18.33 -6.82 19.21
CA THR A 50 -19.74 -6.42 19.41
C THR A 50 -20.24 -5.57 18.23
N PRO A 51 -21.56 -5.45 18.01
CA PRO A 51 -22.12 -4.59 16.97
C PRO A 51 -21.66 -3.13 17.08
N THR A 52 -21.55 -2.60 18.30
CA THR A 52 -21.07 -1.23 18.54
C THR A 52 -19.60 -1.06 18.16
N GLN A 53 -18.74 -2.01 18.51
CA GLN A 53 -17.33 -2.00 18.11
C GLN A 53 -17.18 -2.12 16.59
N LEU A 54 -17.97 -2.98 15.95
CA LEU A 54 -17.97 -3.11 14.49
C LEU A 54 -18.36 -1.81 13.81
N ARG A 55 -19.39 -1.11 14.32
CA ARG A 55 -19.80 0.19 13.81
C ARG A 55 -18.66 1.22 13.93
N ARG A 56 -18.04 1.32 15.11
CA ARG A 56 -16.90 2.23 15.34
C ARG A 56 -15.72 1.95 14.42
N LEU A 57 -15.38 0.68 14.19
CA LEU A 57 -14.32 0.29 13.26
C LEU A 57 -14.61 0.80 11.85
N ARG A 58 -15.84 0.66 11.37
CA ARG A 58 -16.25 1.13 10.04
C ARG A 58 -16.26 2.65 9.94
N GLU A 59 -16.74 3.34 10.99
CA GLU A 59 -16.73 4.80 11.06
C GLU A 59 -15.29 5.35 11.04
N ALA A 60 -14.42 4.84 11.93
CA ALA A 60 -13.02 5.25 11.96
C ALA A 60 -12.30 5.00 10.63
N PHE A 61 -12.55 3.85 9.99
CA PHE A 61 -12.01 3.54 8.67
C PHE A 61 -12.51 4.51 7.60
N ALA A 62 -13.82 4.78 7.55
CA ALA A 62 -14.43 5.69 6.57
C ALA A 62 -13.91 7.13 6.72
N GLU A 63 -13.68 7.59 7.95
CA GLU A 63 -13.19 8.94 8.22
C GLU A 63 -11.70 9.12 7.93
N THR A 64 -10.89 8.06 8.08
CA THR A 64 -9.43 8.18 8.05
C THR A 64 -8.76 7.45 6.89
N ALA A 65 -9.01 6.15 6.75
CA ALA A 65 -8.31 5.30 5.78
C ALA A 65 -8.97 5.30 4.40
N GLU A 66 -10.30 5.46 4.31
CA GLU A 66 -11.02 5.45 3.03
C GLU A 66 -10.59 6.61 2.09
N PRO A 67 -10.41 7.87 2.54
CA PRO A 67 -9.88 8.92 1.67
C PRO A 67 -8.48 8.59 1.12
N ALA A 68 -7.61 8.00 1.95
CA ALA A 68 -6.28 7.57 1.51
C ALA A 68 -6.33 6.40 0.53
N ARG A 69 -7.30 5.49 0.69
CA ARG A 69 -7.56 4.38 -0.23
C ARG A 69 -8.05 4.90 -1.59
N GLN A 70 -8.97 5.85 -1.60
CA GLN A 70 -9.44 6.48 -2.85
C GLN A 70 -8.28 7.18 -3.57
N ALA A 71 -7.47 7.95 -2.84
CA ALA A 71 -6.27 8.56 -3.42
C ALA A 71 -5.28 7.54 -4.01
N ARG A 72 -5.14 6.34 -3.42
CA ARG A 72 -4.35 5.23 -3.97
C ARG A 72 -4.89 4.75 -5.31
N ILE A 73 -6.21 4.55 -5.38
CA ILE A 73 -6.87 4.07 -6.59
C ILE A 73 -6.73 5.10 -7.71
N GLU A 74 -6.95 6.36 -7.39
CA GLU A 74 -6.77 7.47 -8.33
C GLU A 74 -5.33 7.54 -8.82
N LEU A 75 -4.34 7.46 -7.93
CA LEU A 75 -2.92 7.47 -8.31
C LEU A 75 -2.60 6.32 -9.27
N LEU A 76 -3.05 5.10 -8.97
CA LEU A 76 -2.83 3.94 -9.83
C LEU A 76 -3.49 4.12 -11.21
N ALA A 77 -4.66 4.75 -11.27
CA ALA A 77 -5.33 5.07 -12.53
C ALA A 77 -4.52 6.11 -13.34
N HIS A 78 -3.97 7.13 -12.68
CA HIS A 78 -3.11 8.13 -13.33
C HIS A 78 -1.81 7.49 -13.85
N GLU A 79 -1.17 6.62 -13.08
CA GLU A 79 0.03 5.88 -13.49
C GLU A 79 -0.23 5.03 -14.74
N ARG A 80 -1.36 4.31 -14.78
CA ARG A 80 -1.75 3.53 -15.96
C ARG A 80 -2.03 4.41 -17.17
N SER A 81 -2.70 5.55 -16.97
CA SER A 81 -2.96 6.51 -18.04
C SER A 81 -1.67 7.11 -18.60
N LEU A 82 -0.71 7.43 -17.74
CA LEU A 82 0.60 7.93 -18.13
C LEU A 82 1.38 6.87 -18.92
N ALA A 83 1.41 5.61 -18.46
CA ALA A 83 2.04 4.52 -19.18
C ALA A 83 1.46 4.36 -20.59
N ALA A 84 0.13 4.35 -20.71
CA ALA A 84 -0.55 4.27 -22.01
C ALA A 84 -0.26 5.50 -22.90
N MET A 85 -0.07 6.68 -22.33
CA MET A 85 0.34 7.87 -23.08
C MET A 85 1.76 7.73 -23.64
N VAL A 86 2.70 7.21 -22.83
CA VAL A 86 4.08 6.95 -23.25
C VAL A 86 4.11 5.92 -24.38
N GLU A 87 3.39 4.81 -24.24
CA GLU A 87 3.29 3.76 -25.26
C GLU A 87 2.79 4.34 -26.60
N ARG A 88 1.73 5.17 -26.57
CA ARG A 88 1.22 5.87 -27.76
C ARG A 88 2.21 6.87 -28.34
N ALA A 89 2.94 7.62 -27.52
CA ALA A 89 3.91 8.61 -28.00
C ALA A 89 5.08 7.95 -28.75
N TYR A 90 5.45 6.72 -28.36
CA TYR A 90 6.44 5.91 -29.05
C TYR A 90 5.86 5.06 -30.19
N GLY A 91 4.55 5.14 -30.45
CA GLY A 91 3.89 4.40 -31.52
C GLY A 91 3.86 2.89 -31.30
N LEU A 92 4.01 2.43 -30.05
CA LEU A 92 4.04 1.00 -29.72
C LEU A 92 2.67 0.37 -29.91
N THR A 93 2.65 -0.79 -30.56
CA THR A 93 1.47 -1.65 -30.66
C THR A 93 1.30 -2.48 -29.38
N ASP A 94 0.08 -2.98 -29.14
CA ASP A 94 -0.20 -3.89 -28.01
C ASP A 94 0.71 -5.14 -28.02
N GLU A 95 1.08 -5.61 -29.21
CA GLU A 95 1.98 -6.76 -29.41
C GLU A 95 3.40 -6.45 -28.96
N GLU A 96 3.90 -5.25 -29.27
CA GLU A 96 5.22 -4.77 -28.85
C GLU A 96 5.27 -4.48 -27.36
N VAL A 97 4.23 -3.88 -26.77
CA VAL A 97 4.11 -3.70 -25.31
C VAL A 97 4.11 -5.06 -24.62
N ALA A 98 3.30 -6.01 -25.11
CA ALA A 98 3.27 -7.36 -24.57
C ALA A 98 4.62 -8.08 -24.73
N LEU A 99 5.31 -7.88 -25.86
CA LEU A 99 6.66 -8.41 -26.07
C LEU A 99 7.64 -7.83 -25.03
N MET A 100 7.60 -6.52 -24.80
CA MET A 100 8.45 -5.82 -23.85
C MET A 100 8.28 -6.34 -22.41
N TRP A 101 7.04 -6.64 -22.00
CA TRP A 101 6.77 -7.27 -20.69
C TRP A 101 7.21 -8.74 -20.62
N ARG A 102 7.08 -9.51 -21.71
CA ARG A 102 7.54 -10.91 -21.78
C ARG A 102 9.06 -11.03 -21.77
N THR A 103 9.75 -10.10 -22.41
CA THR A 103 11.22 -10.11 -22.54
C THR A 103 11.90 -9.17 -21.56
N ALA A 104 11.15 -8.57 -20.63
CA ALA A 104 11.70 -7.72 -19.59
C ALA A 104 12.81 -8.49 -18.87
N PRO A 105 14.06 -7.99 -18.90
CA PRO A 105 15.17 -8.70 -18.28
C PRO A 105 14.86 -8.86 -16.78
N PRO A 106 15.26 -10.00 -16.16
CA PRO A 106 15.24 -10.10 -14.70
C PRO A 106 16.01 -8.90 -14.17
N ARG A 107 15.43 -8.12 -13.25
CA ARG A 107 16.14 -6.97 -12.67
C ARG A 107 17.41 -7.48 -11.99
N MET A 108 18.50 -7.46 -12.72
CA MET A 108 19.84 -7.67 -12.20
C MET A 108 20.14 -6.46 -11.31
N PRO A 109 20.65 -6.63 -10.08
CA PRO A 109 21.23 -5.48 -9.38
C PRO A 109 22.30 -4.90 -10.31
N LEU A 110 22.10 -3.66 -10.76
CA LEU A 110 23.13 -2.93 -11.49
C LEU A 110 24.28 -2.78 -10.49
N ALA A 111 25.39 -3.49 -10.73
CA ALA A 111 26.63 -3.16 -10.04
C ALA A 111 26.90 -1.67 -10.31
N PRO A 112 27.28 -0.88 -9.28
CA PRO A 112 27.63 0.51 -9.48
C PRO A 112 28.70 0.60 -10.58
N PRO A 113 28.64 1.63 -11.45
CA PRO A 113 29.63 1.78 -12.51
C PRO A 113 31.04 1.81 -11.91
N PRO A 114 32.03 1.19 -12.56
CA PRO A 114 33.40 1.14 -12.05
C PRO A 114 33.92 2.56 -11.83
N GLY A 115 34.26 2.87 -10.57
CA GLY A 115 34.77 4.18 -10.13
C GLY A 115 33.86 4.95 -9.16
N LEU A 116 32.64 4.47 -8.89
CA LEU A 116 31.79 5.01 -7.82
C LEU A 116 32.01 4.20 -6.54
N ASP A 117 33.08 4.55 -5.82
CA ASP A 117 33.28 4.07 -4.45
C ASP A 117 32.36 4.87 -3.51
N LEU A 118 31.30 4.22 -3.03
CA LEU A 118 30.37 4.79 -2.04
C LEU A 118 30.86 4.55 -0.59
N SER A 119 32.11 4.14 -0.39
CA SER A 119 32.70 3.91 0.94
C SER A 119 33.25 5.16 1.61
N ASP A 120 33.35 6.29 0.90
CA ASP A 120 34.11 7.47 1.36
C ASP A 120 33.24 8.61 1.91
N ASP A 121 32.18 8.30 2.67
CA ASP A 121 31.51 9.32 3.49
C ASP A 121 31.10 8.78 4.87
N THR A 122 32.13 8.45 5.67
CA THR A 122 32.05 8.57 7.13
C THR A 122 33.44 8.95 7.62
N GLY A 123 33.72 10.26 7.56
CA GLY A 123 34.89 10.88 8.16
C GLY A 123 34.52 12.26 8.71
N ASP A 124 34.01 12.29 9.94
CA ASP A 124 34.63 12.89 11.15
C ASP A 124 33.63 12.81 12.33
#